data_AF-A0A416KK23-F1
#
_entry.id   AF-A0A416KK23-F1
#
_cell.length_a   1.000
_cell.length_b   1.000
_cell.length_c   1.000
_cell.angle_alpha   90.00
_cell.angle_beta   90.00
_cell.angle_gamma   90.00
#
_symmetry.space_group_name_H-M   'P 1'
#
loop_
_entity.id
_entity.type
_entity.pdbx_description
1 polymer ?
#
loop_
_entity_poly.entity_id
_entity_poly.type
_entity_poly.pdbx_seq_one_letter_code
_entity_poly.pdbx_strand_id
1 'polypeptide(L)'
;MAKLFVSCPMRGRTERQIHDTINQLCDIAEAIFNEKFEVIDTWIAENAPASNHEQLWYLGKSIQLMSEADAFIGVYDDQKEFAGCIVENYTAKLYDIPQYLVNIAYVAPDVINRRLAETY
;
A
#
# COMPACT_ATOMS: atom_id res chain seq x y z
N MET A 1 13.12 -8.98 13.76
CA MET A 1 13.46 -8.26 12.52
C MET A 1 12.63 -7.00 12.51
N ALA A 2 13.08 -5.91 11.88
CA ALA A 2 12.24 -4.73 11.74
C ALA A 2 10.99 -5.07 10.92
N LYS A 3 9.85 -4.46 11.25
CA LYS A 3 8.57 -4.69 10.59
C LYS A 3 8.32 -3.64 9.50
N LEU A 4 8.00 -4.09 8.30
CA LEU A 4 7.67 -3.24 7.16
C LEU A 4 6.17 -3.24 6.91
N PHE A 5 5.58 -2.05 6.91
CA PHE A 5 4.24 -1.84 6.39
C PHE A 5 4.29 -1.54 4.89
N VAL A 6 3.54 -2.29 4.08
CA VAL A 6 3.48 -2.11 2.62
C VAL A 6 2.12 -1.58 2.20
N SER A 7 2.05 -0.31 1.82
CA SER A 7 0.85 0.31 1.24
C SER A 7 0.74 0.00 -0.25
N CYS A 8 0.06 -1.10 -0.56
CA CYS A 8 -0.19 -1.56 -1.93
C CYS A 8 -1.62 -1.20 -2.38
N PRO A 9 -1.82 -0.60 -3.58
CA PRO A 9 -3.16 -0.37 -4.10
C PRO A 9 -3.80 -1.71 -4.47
N MET A 10 -5.00 -2.01 -3.94
CA MET A 10 -5.66 -3.32 -4.15
C MET A 10 -6.94 -3.26 -5.00
N ARG A 11 -7.67 -2.15 -4.99
CA ARG A 11 -8.99 -2.03 -5.63
C ARG A 11 -8.90 -2.32 -7.15
N GLY A 12 -9.71 -3.27 -7.62
CA GLY A 12 -9.80 -3.63 -9.04
C GLY A 12 -8.62 -4.43 -9.58
N ARG A 13 -7.76 -4.97 -8.70
CA ARG A 13 -6.58 -5.76 -9.07
C ARG A 13 -6.77 -7.22 -8.65
N THR A 14 -6.10 -8.11 -9.36
CA THR A 14 -6.03 -9.53 -9.01
C THR A 14 -5.05 -9.76 -7.88
N GLU A 15 -5.24 -10.85 -7.13
CA GLU A 15 -4.33 -11.26 -6.05
C GLU A 15 -2.88 -11.39 -6.54
N ARG A 16 -2.68 -11.99 -7.73
CA ARG A 16 -1.35 -12.08 -8.35
C ARG A 16 -0.71 -10.70 -8.56
N GLN A 17 -1.45 -9.74 -9.11
CA GLN A 17 -0.92 -8.38 -9.33
C GLN A 17 -0.57 -7.68 -8.01
N ILE A 18 -1.37 -7.91 -6.97
CA ILE A 18 -1.12 -7.36 -5.64
C ILE A 18 0.15 -7.97 -5.04
N HIS A 19 0.31 -9.29 -5.10
CA HIS A 19 1.52 -9.98 -4.61
C HIS A 19 2.78 -9.57 -5.39
N ASP A 20 2.70 -9.47 -6.71
CA ASP A 20 3.82 -9.01 -7.55
C ASP A 20 4.27 -7.59 -7.14
N THR A 21 3.32 -6.68 -6.90
CA THR A 21 3.62 -5.33 -6.38
C THR A 21 4.22 -5.35 -4.98
N ILE A 22 3.65 -6.13 -4.05
CA ILE A 22 4.16 -6.21 -2.67
C ILE A 22 5.61 -6.71 -2.67
N ASN A 23 5.90 -7.80 -3.40
CA ASN A 23 7.25 -8.34 -3.50
C ASN A 23 8.25 -7.30 -4.03
N GLN A 24 7.89 -6.60 -5.10
CA GLN A 24 8.74 -5.55 -5.67
C GLN A 24 8.95 -4.38 -4.69
N LEU A 25 7.93 -3.98 -3.94
CA LEU A 25 8.05 -2.95 -2.90
C LEU A 25 8.96 -3.42 -1.76
N CYS A 26 8.86 -4.68 -1.33
CA CYS A 26 9.76 -5.23 -0.32
C CYS A 26 11.22 -5.19 -0.78
N ASP A 27 11.52 -5.62 -2.00
CA ASP A 27 12.87 -5.57 -2.56
C ASP A 27 13.43 -4.12 -2.58
N ILE A 28 12.58 -3.15 -2.96
CA ILE A 28 12.96 -1.73 -2.94
C ILE A 28 13.20 -1.25 -1.51
N ALA A 29 12.33 -1.59 -0.55
CA ALA A 29 12.47 -1.18 0.84
C ALA A 29 13.78 -1.72 1.43
N GLU A 30 14.08 -3.00 1.23
CA GLU A 30 15.31 -3.61 1.73
C GLU A 30 16.57 -2.94 1.15
N ALA A 31 16.53 -2.57 -0.13
CA ALA A 31 17.64 -1.86 -0.78
C ALA A 31 17.79 -0.42 -0.26
N ILE A 32 16.69 0.29 -0.03
CA ILE A 32 16.68 1.70 0.39
C ILE A 32 17.07 1.84 1.87
N PHE A 33 16.53 0.99 2.73
CA PHE A 33 16.82 1.02 4.17
C PHE A 33 18.07 0.21 4.53
N ASN A 34 18.62 -0.56 3.59
CA ASN A 34 19.77 -1.45 3.79
C ASN A 34 19.55 -2.42 4.99
N GLU A 35 18.32 -2.94 5.10
CA GLU A 35 17.85 -3.80 6.18
C GLU A 35 16.88 -4.86 5.64
N LYS A 36 16.80 -6.01 6.32
CA LYS A 36 15.80 -7.06 6.03
C LYS A 36 14.57 -6.87 6.89
N PHE A 37 13.40 -6.99 6.30
CA PHE A 37 12.14 -6.74 6.99
C PHE A 37 11.26 -7.99 7.12
N GLU A 38 10.48 -8.03 8.20
CA GLU A 38 9.28 -8.84 8.30
C GLU A 38 8.10 -8.02 7.76
N VAL A 39 7.47 -8.48 6.68
CA VAL A 39 6.33 -7.78 6.09
C VAL A 39 5.11 -7.97 6.98
N ILE A 40 4.48 -6.87 7.38
CA ILE A 40 3.21 -6.91 8.10
C ILE A 40 2.13 -7.42 7.14
N ASP A 41 1.43 -8.48 7.53
CA ASP A 41 0.29 -8.97 6.77
C ASP A 41 -0.88 -7.99 6.90
N THR A 42 -1.07 -7.16 5.88
CA THR A 42 -2.17 -6.19 5.81
C THR A 42 -3.44 -6.77 5.20
N TRP A 43 -3.51 -8.08 4.94
CA TRP A 43 -4.70 -8.71 4.38
C TRP A 43 -5.82 -8.85 5.41
N ILE A 44 -6.91 -8.11 5.22
CA ILE A 44 -8.06 -8.14 6.12
C ILE A 44 -9.11 -9.11 5.57
N ALA A 45 -9.12 -10.34 6.11
CA ALA A 45 -10.07 -11.37 5.73
C ALA A 45 -11.50 -11.11 6.25
N GLU A 46 -11.64 -10.26 7.28
CA GLU A 46 -12.94 -9.85 7.81
C GLU A 46 -13.71 -9.00 6.78
N ASN A 47 -15.01 -9.28 6.66
CA ASN A 47 -15.89 -8.43 5.88
C ASN A 47 -16.28 -7.19 6.69
N ALA A 48 -16.14 -6.01 6.08
CA ALA A 48 -16.63 -4.78 6.68
C ALA A 48 -18.15 -4.90 6.94
N PRO A 49 -18.65 -4.31 8.04
CA PRO A 49 -20.09 -4.16 8.23
C PRO A 49 -20.72 -3.38 7.07
N ALA A 50 -21.88 -3.84 6.59
CA ALA A 50 -22.61 -3.20 5.51
C ALA A 50 -22.88 -1.73 5.86
N SER A 51 -22.23 -0.81 5.16
CA SER A 51 -22.30 0.61 5.42
C SER A 51 -21.96 1.42 4.17
N ASN A 52 -22.29 2.71 4.17
CA ASN A 52 -21.94 3.61 3.06
C ASN A 52 -20.41 3.83 2.91
N HIS A 53 -19.60 3.36 3.87
CA HIS A 53 -18.18 3.69 3.98
C HIS A 53 -17.31 2.47 4.33
N GLU A 54 -17.60 1.30 3.77
CA GLU A 54 -16.81 0.06 4.01
C GLU A 54 -15.30 0.25 3.78
N GLN A 55 -14.91 1.03 2.77
CA GLN A 55 -13.50 1.34 2.51
C GLN A 55 -12.81 2.05 3.68
N LEU A 56 -13.53 2.90 4.43
CA LEU A 56 -13.00 3.58 5.61
C LEU A 56 -12.81 2.60 6.78
N TRP A 57 -13.67 1.59 6.88
CA TRP A 57 -13.52 0.53 7.88
C TRP A 57 -12.22 -0.27 7.66
N TYR A 58 -11.96 -0.68 6.41
CA TYR A 58 -10.71 -1.34 6.04
C TYR A 58 -9.48 -0.43 6.28
N LEU A 59 -9.57 0.85 5.93
CA LEU A 59 -8.51 1.81 6.20
C LEU A 59 -8.22 1.94 7.71
N GLY A 60 -9.25 1.97 8.55
CA GLY A 60 -9.09 2.01 10.00
C GLY A 60 -8.32 0.80 10.55
N LYS A 61 -8.62 -0.40 10.04
CA LYS A 61 -7.88 -1.64 10.37
C LYS A 61 -6.44 -1.60 9.86
N SER A 62 -6.24 -1.12 8.63
CA SER A 62 -4.92 -0.93 8.04
C SER A 62 -4.04 0.00 8.89
N ILE A 63 -4.59 1.13 9.36
CA ILE A 63 -3.90 2.07 10.25
C ILE A 63 -3.56 1.43 11.61
N GLN A 64 -4.43 0.56 12.15
CA GLN A 64 -4.10 -0.18 13.38
C GLN A 64 -2.87 -1.07 13.17
N LEU A 65 -2.78 -1.78 12.05
CA LEU A 65 -1.60 -2.61 11.72
C LEU A 65 -0.33 -1.79 11.54
N MET A 66 -0.43 -0.57 10.98
CA MET A 66 0.69 0.35 10.83
C MET A 66 1.33 0.74 12.17
N SER A 67 0.60 0.65 13.29
CA SER A 67 1.17 0.96 14.62
C SER A 67 2.31 0.02 15.04
N GLU A 68 2.47 -1.12 14.37
CA GLU A 68 3.56 -2.06 14.61
C GLU A 68 4.76 -1.86 13.67
N ALA A 69 4.69 -0.90 12.75
CA ALA A 69 5.68 -0.73 11.69
C ALA A 69 6.92 0.02 12.18
N ASP A 70 8.09 -0.52 11.88
CA ASP A 70 9.38 0.16 12.04
C ASP A 70 9.74 0.96 10.78
N ALA A 71 9.21 0.56 9.63
CA ALA A 71 9.35 1.24 8.35
C ALA A 71 8.08 1.12 7.50
N PHE A 72 7.93 2.04 6.56
CA PHE A 72 6.83 2.09 5.63
C PHE A 72 7.34 2.16 4.19
N ILE A 73 6.72 1.40 3.29
CA ILE A 73 6.84 1.65 1.85
C ILE A 73 5.45 1.71 1.23
N GLY A 74 5.24 2.71 0.38
CA GLY A 74 3.95 2.91 -0.27
C GLY A 74 4.10 3.42 -1.69
N VAL A 75 2.95 3.59 -2.34
CA VAL A 75 2.90 4.18 -3.68
C VAL A 75 2.39 5.61 -3.62
N TYR A 76 2.91 6.47 -4.50
CA TYR A 76 2.26 7.73 -4.83
C TYR A 76 1.70 7.68 -6.25
N ASP A 77 0.57 8.34 -6.43
CA ASP A 77 -0.20 8.37 -7.68
C ASP A 77 -0.69 9.79 -7.94
N ASP A 78 -0.28 10.37 -9.08
CA ASP A 78 -0.67 11.72 -9.48
C ASP A 78 -2.18 11.84 -9.71
N GLN A 79 -2.84 10.76 -10.13
CA GLN A 79 -4.28 10.71 -10.35
C GLN A 79 -5.08 10.53 -9.05
N LYS A 80 -4.40 10.29 -7.92
CA LYS A 80 -4.99 10.15 -6.57
C LYS A 80 -6.14 9.15 -6.50
N GLU A 81 -6.04 8.05 -7.24
CA GLU A 81 -7.14 7.08 -7.37
C GLU A 81 -7.38 6.27 -6.08
N PHE A 82 -6.30 6.00 -5.33
CA PHE A 82 -6.29 5.12 -4.16
C PHE A 82 -6.22 5.94 -2.88
N ALA A 83 -7.37 6.39 -2.38
CA ALA A 83 -7.48 7.21 -1.18
C ALA A 83 -6.85 6.55 0.06
N GLY A 84 -6.96 5.23 0.20
CA GLY A 84 -6.32 4.47 1.29
C GLY A 84 -4.81 4.68 1.34
N CYS A 85 -4.12 4.44 0.21
CA CYS A 85 -2.68 4.65 0.11
C CYS A 85 -2.27 6.10 0.42
N ILE A 86 -3.07 7.07 -0.03
CA ILE A 86 -2.80 8.49 0.28
C ILE A 86 -2.84 8.71 1.80
N VAL A 87 -3.90 8.27 2.48
CA VAL A 87 -4.05 8.46 3.93
C VAL A 87 -2.95 7.73 4.69
N GLU A 88 -2.58 6.52 4.27
CA GLU A 88 -1.49 5.74 4.86
C GLU A 88 -0.15 6.46 4.73
N ASN A 89 0.20 6.95 3.53
CA ASN A 89 1.42 7.73 3.31
C ASN A 89 1.48 8.97 4.22
N TYR A 90 0.37 9.70 4.36
CA TYR A 90 0.31 10.86 5.24
C TYR A 90 0.40 10.47 6.71
N THR A 91 -0.22 9.37 7.11
CA THR A 91 -0.14 8.85 8.48
C THR A 91 1.30 8.48 8.83
N ALA A 92 1.96 7.67 8.00
CA ALA A 92 3.37 7.32 8.20
C ALA A 92 4.25 8.56 8.33
N LYS A 93 4.03 9.57 7.47
CA LYS A 93 4.73 10.85 7.54
C LYS A 93 4.53 11.61 8.86
N LEU A 94 3.28 11.73 9.30
CA LEU A 94 2.89 12.57 10.44
C LEU A 94 3.28 11.94 11.79
N TYR A 95 3.46 10.63 11.82
CA TYR A 95 3.86 9.88 13.01
C TYR A 95 5.34 9.47 12.97
N ASP A 96 6.13 10.11 12.10
CA ASP A 96 7.59 9.94 11.99
C ASP A 96 8.03 8.48 11.73
N ILE A 97 7.20 7.70 11.03
CA ILE A 97 7.58 6.36 10.57
C ILE A 97 8.51 6.54 9.36
N PRO A 98 9.75 5.99 9.38
CA PRO A 98 10.65 6.01 8.24
C PRO A 98 9.94 5.49 6.99
N GLN A 99 9.91 6.29 5.92
CA GLN A 99 9.12 5.95 4.73
C GLN A 99 9.83 6.18 3.41
N TYR A 100 9.47 5.36 2.42
CA TYR A 100 9.81 5.57 1.03
C TYR A 100 8.57 5.43 0.14
N LEU A 101 8.44 6.32 -0.86
CA LEU A 101 7.30 6.31 -1.78
C LEU A 101 7.76 6.03 -3.21
N VAL A 102 7.10 5.07 -3.85
CA VAL A 102 7.39 4.66 -5.23
C VAL A 102 6.28 5.16 -6.15
N ASN A 103 6.63 5.65 -7.34
CA ASN A 103 5.60 6.01 -8.32
C ASN A 103 4.83 4.74 -8.73
N ILE A 104 3.50 4.78 -8.65
CA ILE A 104 2.62 3.66 -8.98
C ILE A 104 2.91 3.06 -10.37
N ALA A 105 3.39 3.88 -11.32
CA ALA A 105 3.71 3.43 -12.67
C ALA A 105 4.83 2.39 -12.76
N TYR A 106 5.72 2.30 -11.75
CA TYR A 106 6.83 1.34 -11.75
C TYR A 106 6.51 0.00 -11.09
N VAL A 107 5.47 -0.04 -10.24
CA VAL A 107 5.18 -1.20 -9.39
C VAL A 107 3.78 -1.78 -9.62
N ALA A 108 2.89 -1.03 -10.27
CA ALA A 108 1.54 -1.48 -10.62
C ALA A 108 1.21 -1.14 -12.10
N PRO A 109 1.95 -1.74 -13.07
CA PRO A 109 1.73 -1.46 -14.49
C PRO A 109 0.32 -1.82 -14.96
N ASP A 110 -0.36 -2.76 -14.29
CA ASP A 110 -1.75 -3.11 -14.55
C ASP A 110 -2.72 -1.94 -14.32
N VAL A 111 -2.47 -1.12 -13.30
CA VAL A 111 -3.26 0.08 -13.03
C VAL A 111 -3.08 1.10 -14.17
N ILE A 112 -1.84 1.29 -14.63
CA ILE A 112 -1.53 2.21 -15.74
C ILE A 112 -2.18 1.73 -17.04
N ASN A 113 -2.05 0.44 -17.35
CA ASN A 113 -2.61 -0.14 -18.55
C ASN A 113 -4.14 -0.04 -18.59
N ARG A 114 -4.81 -0.25 -17.46
CA ARG A 114 -6.26 -0.06 -17.36
C ARG A 114 -6.66 1.39 -17.65
N ARG A 115 -5.98 2.37 -17.06
CA ARG A 115 -6.24 3.80 -17.31
C ARG A 115 -6.07 4.17 -18.78
N LEU A 116 -5.02 3.65 -19.41
CA LEU A 116 -4.80 3.85 -20.84
C LEU A 116 -5.94 3.26 -21.67
N ALA A 117 -6.43 2.05 -21.34
CA ALA A 117 -7.54 1.43 -22.02
C ALA A 117 -8.88 2.17 -21.85
N GLU A 118 -9.09 2.85 -20.71
CA GLU A 118 -10.29 3.68 -20.45
C GLU A 118 -10.27 5.04 -21.19
N THR A 119 -9.11 5.43 -21.74
CA THR A 119 -8.93 6.72 -22.43
C THR A 119 -9.25 6.63 -23.94
N TYR A 120 -9.38 5.43 -24.51
CA TYR A 120 -9.68 5.17 -25.92
C TYR A 120 -11.01 4.43 -26.09
#